data_AF-A0A3Q2CJT3-F1
#
_entry.id   AF-A0A3Q2CJT3-F1
#
_cell.length_a   1.000
_cell.length_b   1.000
_cell.length_c   1.000
_cell.angle_alpha   90.00
_cell.angle_beta   90.00
_cell.angle_gamma   90.00
#
_symmetry.space_group_name_H-M   'P 1'
#
loop_
_entity.id
_entity.type
_entity.pdbx_description
1 polymer ?
#
loop_
_entity_poly.entity_id
_entity_poly.type
_entity_poly.pdbx_seq_one_letter_code
_entity_poly.pdbx_strand_id
1 'polypeptide(L)'
;MVPVCFTFLIWIFGSLPLLPVASRVQTITCHQAEYSVGDICCPMCSPGNRVKTDCTELRTTSCQPCSAGTHIDVPNGLKRCSPCSTCDKEGVCHNASSWTLK
;
A
#
# COMPACT_ATOMS: atom_id res chain seq x y z
N MET A 1 49.64 -41.13 21.28
CA MET A 1 49.87 -40.51 19.96
C MET A 1 48.85 -41.05 18.95
N VAL A 2 47.61 -40.56 18.95
CA VAL A 2 46.73 -40.26 17.79
C VAL A 2 45.68 -39.30 18.38
N PRO A 3 45.43 -38.12 17.79
CA PRO A 3 45.71 -36.89 18.51
C PRO A 3 44.46 -36.07 18.86
N VAL A 4 44.64 -35.24 19.88
CA VAL A 4 43.87 -34.03 20.26
C VAL A 4 43.68 -32.99 19.12
N CYS A 5 43.90 -33.37 17.87
CA CYS A 5 43.79 -32.53 16.66
C CYS A 5 42.38 -32.61 16.04
N PHE A 6 41.67 -33.74 16.21
CA PHE A 6 40.34 -33.91 15.61
C PHE A 6 39.25 -33.11 16.32
N THR A 7 39.40 -32.90 17.63
CA THR A 7 38.48 -32.08 18.41
C THR A 7 38.69 -30.60 18.15
N PHE A 8 39.91 -30.13 17.89
CA PHE A 8 40.19 -28.71 17.60
C PHE A 8 39.57 -28.24 16.28
N LEU A 9 39.49 -29.08 15.25
CA LEU A 9 38.85 -28.72 13.98
C LEU A 9 37.33 -28.56 14.10
N ILE A 10 36.68 -29.33 14.98
CA ILE A 10 35.23 -29.22 15.24
C ILE A 10 34.91 -27.91 15.98
N TRP A 11 35.81 -27.42 16.85
CA TRP A 11 35.64 -26.15 17.55
C TRP A 11 35.93 -24.92 16.67
N ILE A 12 36.80 -25.04 15.64
CA ILE A 12 37.15 -23.94 14.73
C ILE A 12 36.10 -23.74 13.62
N PHE A 13 35.50 -24.82 13.11
CA PHE A 13 34.48 -24.73 12.04
C PHE A 13 33.03 -24.71 12.55
N GLY A 14 32.76 -25.18 13.78
CA GLY A 14 31.41 -25.27 14.36
C GLY A 14 30.96 -24.06 15.17
N SER A 15 31.80 -23.03 15.32
CA SER A 15 31.52 -21.85 16.13
C SER A 15 31.21 -20.59 15.35
N LEU A 16 31.19 -20.63 14.00
CA LEU A 16 30.74 -19.48 13.22
C LEU A 16 29.21 -19.39 13.38
N PRO A 17 28.70 -18.45 14.18
CA PRO A 17 27.26 -18.31 14.34
C PRO A 17 26.73 -17.95 12.96
N LEU A 18 25.72 -18.68 12.48
CA LEU A 18 24.85 -18.18 11.43
C LEU A 18 24.20 -16.92 12.00
N LEU A 19 24.90 -15.78 11.89
CA LEU A 19 24.38 -14.49 12.27
C LEU A 19 23.04 -14.37 11.54
N PRO A 20 21.92 -14.16 12.25
CA PRO A 20 20.69 -13.84 11.57
C PRO A 20 21.00 -12.59 10.75
N VAL A 21 20.99 -12.74 9.42
CA VAL A 21 21.12 -11.60 8.52
C VAL A 21 19.94 -10.71 8.91
N ALA A 22 20.23 -9.63 9.62
CA ALA A 22 19.24 -8.64 10.00
C ALA A 22 18.88 -7.90 8.71
N SER A 23 18.03 -8.50 7.89
CA SER A 23 17.38 -7.83 6.79
C SER A 23 16.50 -6.75 7.42
N ARG A 24 16.99 -5.50 7.41
CA ARG A 24 16.15 -4.35 7.69
C ARG A 24 15.12 -4.28 6.58
N VAL A 25 13.93 -4.85 6.81
CA VAL A 25 12.75 -4.50 6.03
C VAL A 25 12.48 -3.04 6.37
N GLN A 26 12.86 -2.15 5.47
CA GLN A 26 12.67 -0.73 5.65
C GLN A 26 11.19 -0.44 5.36
N THR A 27 10.36 -0.47 6.41
CA THR A 27 8.95 -0.13 6.28
C THR A 27 8.83 1.36 6.05
N ILE A 28 8.43 1.75 4.83
CA ILE A 28 8.08 3.15 4.56
C ILE A 28 6.76 3.47 5.28
N THR A 29 6.73 4.59 5.98
CA THR A 29 5.50 5.15 6.58
C THR A 29 5.16 6.42 5.83
N CYS A 30 4.08 6.36 5.03
CA CYS A 30 3.57 7.52 4.29
C CYS A 30 2.67 8.40 5.18
N HIS A 31 2.49 9.65 4.77
CA HIS A 31 1.59 10.57 5.48
C HIS A 31 0.13 10.11 5.35
N GLN A 32 -0.76 10.64 6.20
CA GLN A 32 -2.17 10.22 6.27
C GLN A 32 -2.97 10.43 4.96
N ALA A 33 -2.51 11.31 4.08
CA ALA A 33 -3.10 11.60 2.77
C ALA A 33 -2.35 10.93 1.60
N GLU A 34 -1.48 9.97 1.89
CA GLU A 34 -0.61 9.28 0.93
C GLU A 34 -0.70 7.76 1.11
N TYR A 35 -0.47 7.03 0.03
CA TYR A 35 -0.41 5.58 0.02
C TYR A 35 0.95 5.09 -0.48
N SER A 36 1.41 3.94 0.02
CA SER A 36 2.67 3.35 -0.37
C SER A 36 2.56 2.58 -1.68
N VAL A 37 3.50 2.85 -2.59
CA VAL A 37 3.70 2.07 -3.82
C VAL A 37 5.17 1.66 -3.86
N GLY A 38 5.45 0.42 -3.46
CA GLY A 38 6.84 -0.01 -3.26
C GLY A 38 7.50 0.83 -2.17
N ASP A 39 8.57 1.55 -2.54
CA ASP A 39 9.38 2.38 -1.64
C ASP A 39 9.08 3.89 -1.75
N ILE A 40 8.03 4.29 -2.47
CA ILE A 40 7.61 5.69 -2.62
C ILE A 40 6.21 5.93 -2.05
N CYS A 41 5.99 7.16 -1.58
CA CYS A 41 4.69 7.63 -1.11
C CYS A 41 3.99 8.44 -2.21
N CYS A 42 2.76 8.03 -2.53
CA CYS A 42 1.95 8.62 -3.58
C CYS A 42 0.77 9.38 -2.97
N PRO A 43 0.41 10.57 -3.50
CA PRO A 43 -0.77 11.29 -3.04
C PRO A 43 -2.04 10.53 -3.41
N MET A 44 -2.97 10.41 -2.45
CA MET A 44 -4.27 9.78 -2.66
C MET A 44 -5.16 10.55 -3.64
N CYS A 45 -6.12 9.86 -4.27
CA CYS A 45 -7.13 10.51 -5.11
C CYS A 45 -8.26 11.11 -4.26
N SER A 46 -8.85 12.22 -4.73
CA SER A 46 -10.01 12.85 -4.08
C SER A 46 -11.24 11.93 -4.06
N PRO A 47 -12.22 12.18 -3.17
CA PRO A 47 -13.47 11.43 -3.14
C PRO A 47 -14.14 11.37 -4.52
N GLY A 48 -14.72 10.22 -4.86
CA GLY A 48 -15.31 9.94 -6.17
C GLY A 48 -14.32 9.57 -7.28
N ASN A 49 -13.01 9.62 -7.03
CA ASN A 49 -11.99 9.21 -7.98
C ASN A 49 -11.20 8.00 -7.48
N ARG A 50 -10.88 7.09 -8.41
CA ARG A 50 -9.98 5.95 -8.22
C ARG A 50 -8.61 6.20 -8.85
N VAL A 51 -7.62 5.47 -8.38
CA VAL A 51 -6.29 5.42 -9.00
C VAL A 51 -6.37 4.66 -10.33
N LYS A 52 -6.04 5.33 -11.43
CA LYS A 52 -5.87 4.71 -12.76
C LYS A 52 -4.44 4.21 -12.95
N THR A 53 -3.47 5.06 -12.59
CA THR A 53 -2.05 4.74 -12.68
C THR A 53 -1.40 5.24 -11.40
N ASP A 54 -0.60 4.37 -10.78
CA ASP A 54 0.16 4.71 -9.59
C ASP A 54 1.13 5.86 -9.88
N CYS A 55 1.51 6.59 -8.84
CA CYS A 55 2.55 7.60 -8.99
C CYS A 55 3.92 6.94 -9.23
N THR A 56 4.84 7.73 -9.75
CA THR A 56 6.27 7.40 -9.86
C THR A 56 7.05 8.56 -9.25
N GLU A 57 8.36 8.42 -9.06
CA GLU A 57 9.22 9.48 -8.51
C GLU A 57 9.07 10.84 -9.24
N LEU A 58 8.75 10.80 -10.54
CA LEU A 58 8.61 11.99 -11.40
C LEU A 58 7.17 12.35 -11.76
N ARG A 59 6.19 11.48 -11.50
CA ARG A 59 4.80 11.68 -11.93
C ARG A 59 3.84 11.39 -10.80
N THR A 60 2.89 12.30 -10.57
CA THR A 60 1.84 12.13 -9.57
C THR A 60 0.85 11.04 -9.96
N THR A 61 0.07 10.57 -8.97
CA THR A 61 -1.01 9.61 -9.17
C THR A 61 -1.99 10.10 -10.23
N SER A 62 -2.29 9.27 -11.23
CA SER A 62 -3.34 9.57 -12.20
C SER A 62 -4.69 9.09 -11.66
N CYS A 63 -5.58 10.03 -11.39
CA CYS A 63 -6.92 9.76 -10.88
C CYS A 63 -7.97 9.74 -11.99
N GLN A 64 -8.94 8.83 -11.89
CA GLN A 64 -10.07 8.70 -12.82
C GLN A 64 -11.38 8.61 -12.02
N PRO A 65 -12.49 9.22 -12.47
CA PRO A 65 -13.78 9.09 -11.81
C PRO A 65 -14.26 7.64 -11.73
N CYS A 66 -14.97 7.33 -10.64
CA CYS A 66 -15.67 6.08 -10.46
C CYS A 66 -16.79 5.90 -11.50
N SER A 67 -17.11 4.65 -11.83
CA SER A 67 -18.24 4.32 -12.71
C SER A 67 -19.56 4.51 -11.97
N ALA A 68 -20.65 4.73 -12.70
CA ALA A 68 -21.99 4.77 -12.13
C ALA A 68 -22.26 3.52 -11.29
N GLY A 69 -22.85 3.69 -10.11
CA GLY A 69 -23.13 2.65 -9.13
C GLY A 69 -21.98 2.38 -8.16
N THR A 70 -20.87 3.12 -8.27
CA THR A 70 -19.71 2.97 -7.37
C THR A 70 -19.20 4.31 -6.84
N HIS A 71 -18.76 4.33 -5.58
CA HIS A 71 -18.23 5.52 -4.91
C HIS A 71 -16.96 5.22 -4.11
N ILE A 72 -16.27 6.32 -3.77
CA ILE A 72 -15.16 6.40 -2.83
C ILE A 72 -15.43 7.64 -1.97
N ASP A 73 -15.70 7.46 -0.68
CA ASP A 73 -16.13 8.58 0.20
C ASP A 73 -14.95 9.35 0.79
N VAL A 74 -13.84 8.64 1.00
CA VAL A 74 -12.63 9.17 1.61
C VAL A 74 -11.49 9.16 0.60
N PRO A 75 -10.59 10.16 0.62
CA PRO A 75 -9.39 10.12 -0.19
C PRO A 75 -8.63 8.81 0.07
N ASN A 76 -8.31 8.07 -1.00
CA ASN A 76 -7.57 6.81 -0.88
C ASN A 76 -6.76 6.49 -2.15
N GLY A 77 -5.91 5.46 -2.04
CA GLY A 77 -5.12 4.90 -3.13
C GLY A 77 -5.79 3.69 -3.82
N LEU A 78 -7.11 3.53 -3.74
CA LEU A 78 -7.79 2.37 -4.32
C LEU A 78 -7.87 2.47 -5.83
N LYS A 79 -7.56 1.36 -6.50
CA LYS A 79 -7.74 1.19 -7.95
C LYS A 79 -9.16 0.80 -8.33
N ARG A 80 -10.01 0.48 -7.35
CA ARG A 80 -11.40 0.04 -7.54
C ARG A 80 -12.30 0.80 -6.57
N CYS A 81 -13.45 1.22 -7.08
CA CYS A 81 -14.48 1.89 -6.30
C CYS A 81 -15.41 0.86 -5.62
N SER A 82 -15.98 1.22 -4.49
CA SER A 82 -16.94 0.38 -3.77
C SER A 82 -18.34 0.57 -4.35
N PRO A 83 -19.19 -0.48 -4.37
CA PRO A 83 -20.58 -0.32 -4.79
C PRO A 83 -21.32 0.59 -3.81
N CYS A 84 -22.22 1.40 -4.35
CA CYS A 84 -23.01 2.29 -3.52
C CYS A 84 -24.09 1.53 -2.76
N SER A 85 -24.28 1.87 -1.48
CA SER A 85 -25.32 1.26 -0.65
C SER A 85 -26.72 1.77 -1.03
N THR A 86 -26.80 3.00 -1.52
CA THR A 86 -28.01 3.66 -2.00
C THR A 86 -27.66 4.40 -3.29
N CYS A 87 -28.35 4.06 -4.38
CA CYS A 87 -28.20 4.70 -5.69
C CYS A 87 -29.50 5.42 -6.05
N ASP A 88 -29.39 6.58 -6.69
CA ASP A 88 -30.53 7.12 -7.43
C ASP A 88 -30.90 6.23 -8.63
N LYS A 89 -32.07 6.51 -9.23
CA LYS A 89 -32.53 5.82 -10.45
C LYS A 89 -31.53 5.93 -11.62
N GLU A 90 -30.63 6.90 -11.57
CA GLU A 90 -29.56 7.13 -12.56
C GLU A 90 -28.23 6.44 -12.19
N GLY A 91 -28.18 5.71 -11.07
CA GLY A 91 -26.97 5.02 -10.62
C GLY A 91 -25.88 5.96 -10.09
N VAL A 92 -26.18 7.24 -9.86
CA VAL A 92 -25.23 8.19 -9.26
C VAL A 92 -25.38 8.17 -7.74
N CYS A 93 -24.25 8.28 -7.04
CA CYS A 93 -24.18 8.21 -5.59
C CYS A 93 -24.00 9.63 -5.08
N HIS A 94 -25.10 10.24 -4.66
CA HIS A 94 -25.12 11.61 -4.17
C HIS A 94 -24.63 11.65 -2.72
N ASN A 95 -23.79 12.63 -2.40
CA ASN A 95 -23.46 12.92 -1.01
C ASN A 95 -24.74 13.32 -0.24
N ALA A 96 -24.76 13.07 1.07
CA ALA A 96 -25.92 13.42 1.91
C ALA A 96 -26.30 14.92 1.82
N SER A 97 -25.35 15.80 1.45
CA SER A 97 -25.54 17.25 1.30
C SER A 97 -26.14 17.70 -0.04
N SER A 98 -26.25 16.83 -1.05
CA SER A 98 -26.88 17.15 -2.34
C SER A 98 -28.41 16.97 -2.31
N TRP A 99 -28.95 16.22 -1.34
CA TRP A 99 -30.39 15.93 -1.19
C TRP A 99 -31.18 17.05 -0.50
N THR A 100 -30.49 18.09 0.00
CA THR A 100 -31.10 19.23 0.69
C THR A 100 -31.32 20.46 -0.22
N LEU A 101 -31.13 20.34 -1.54
CA LEU A 101 -31.33 21.43 -2.51
C LEU A 101 -32.46 21.17 -3.52
N LYS A 102 -33.51 20.43 -3.14
CA LYS A 102 -34.76 20.35 -3.91
C LYS A 102 -35.95 20.77 -3.06
#